data_AF-A0A1F9ZGD5-F1
#
_entry.id   AF-A0A1F9ZGD5-F1
#
_cell.length_a   1.000
_cell.length_b   1.000
_cell.length_c   1.000
_cell.angle_alpha   90.00
_cell.angle_beta   90.00
_cell.angle_gamma   90.00
#
_symmetry.space_group_name_H-M   'P 1'
#
loop_
_entity.id
_entity.type
_entity.pdbx_description
1 polymer ?
#
loop_
_entity_poly.entity_id
_entity_poly.type
_entity_poly.pdbx_seq_one_letter_code
_entity_poly.pdbx_strand_id
1 'polypeptide(L)' 'MRLGYGVRVKESKGREYVDVWRYEDRDGRRVQVFEYVGALRDPATEGRVKALTDRFQARAMEEFRRRARKVAAVAAPL' A
#
# COMPACT_ATOMS: atom_id res chain seq x y z
N MET A 1 -10.03 2.06 9.94
CA MET A 1 -9.20 1.86 8.73
C MET A 1 -8.61 0.48 8.77
N ARG A 2 -8.63 -0.22 7.65
CA ARG A 2 -7.84 -1.44 7.43
C ARG A 2 -6.66 -1.08 6.55
N LEU A 3 -5.46 -1.02 7.14
CA LEU A 3 -4.22 -0.89 6.37
C LEU A 3 -4.05 -2.14 5.52
N GLY A 4 -3.63 -1.95 4.28
CA GLY A 4 -3.30 -3.06 3.40
C GLY A 4 -2.63 -2.52 2.15
N TYR A 5 -1.47 -3.08 1.89
CA TYR A 5 -0.75 -2.97 0.64
C TYR A 5 -0.11 -4.32 0.36
N GLY A 6 0.30 -4.54 -0.88
CA GLY A 6 0.97 -5.77 -1.23
C GLY A 6 1.49 -5.74 -2.65
N VAL A 7 2.22 -6.78 -3.00
CA VAL A 7 2.74 -7.01 -4.35
C VAL A 7 1.84 -8.01 -5.04
N ARG A 8 1.56 -7.79 -6.32
CA ARG A 8 0.81 -8.71 -7.18
C ARG A 8 1.62 -8.98 -8.44
N VAL A 9 1.81 -10.26 -8.74
CA VAL A 9 2.24 -10.70 -10.08
C VAL A 9 0.99 -11.04 -10.88
N LYS A 10 0.93 -10.60 -12.13
CA LYS A 10 -0.16 -10.92 -13.07
C LYS A 10 0.43 -11.30 -14.42
N GLU A 11 -0.21 -12.26 -15.09
CA GLU A 11 0.12 -12.59 -16.47
C GLU A 11 -0.82 -11.83 -17.43
N SER A 12 -0.27 -11.31 -18.52
CA SER A 12 -1.04 -10.76 -19.63
C SER A 12 -0.30 -10.98 -20.95
N LYS A 13 -0.97 -11.57 -21.94
CA LYS A 13 -0.41 -11.89 -23.26
C LYS A 13 0.92 -12.68 -23.17
N GLY A 14 0.98 -13.67 -22.28
CA GLY A 14 2.16 -14.52 -22.07
C GLY A 14 3.36 -13.81 -21.43
N ARG A 15 3.14 -12.65 -20.80
CA ARG A 15 4.17 -11.88 -20.09
C ARG A 15 3.72 -11.63 -18.66
N GLU A 16 4.66 -11.76 -17.72
CA GLU A 16 4.41 -11.52 -16.30
C GLU A 16 4.80 -10.09 -15.90
N TYR A 17 3.93 -9.47 -15.13
CA TYR A 17 4.01 -8.09 -14.72
C TYR A 17 3.79 -7.96 -13.23
N VAL A 18 4.47 -7.01 -12.62
CA VAL A 18 4.37 -6.72 -11.19
C VAL A 18 3.62 -5.42 -10.99
N ASP A 19 2.59 -5.46 -10.16
CA ASP A 19 1.94 -4.29 -9.60
C ASP A 19 2.18 -4.28 -8.08
N VAL A 20 2.23 -3.09 -7.47
CA VAL A 20 2.01 -2.93 -6.02
C VAL A 20 0.63 -2.31 -5.83
N TRP A 21 -0.13 -2.82 -4.88
CA TRP A 21 -1.45 -2.30 -4.57
C TRP A 21 -1.51 -1.72 -3.16
N ARG A 22 -2.44 -0.79 -2.95
CA ARG A 22 -2.79 -0.23 -1.64
C ARG A 22 -4.30 0.01 -1.56
N TYR A 23 -4.84 0.04 -0.36
CA TYR A 23 -6.18 0.58 -0.15
C TYR A 23 -6.16 2.10 -0.07
N GLU A 24 -7.08 2.74 -0.78
CA GLU A 24 -7.41 4.16 -0.63
C GLU A 24 -8.87 4.31 -0.19
N ASP A 25 -9.15 5.42 0.49
CA ASP A 25 -10.52 5.89 0.69
C ASP A 25 -10.85 6.85 -0.46
N ARG A 26 -11.91 6.57 -1.20
CA ARG A 26 -12.47 7.45 -2.22
C ARG A 26 -13.95 7.59 -1.92
N ASP A 27 -14.36 8.79 -1.51
CA ASP A 27 -15.75 9.12 -1.17
C ASP A 27 -16.35 8.16 -0.12
N GLY A 28 -15.57 7.81 0.91
CA GLY A 28 -15.99 6.89 1.98
C GLY A 28 -16.02 5.42 1.55
N ARG A 29 -15.64 5.10 0.31
CA ARG A 29 -15.51 3.73 -0.19
C ARG A 29 -14.05 3.32 -0.19
N ARG A 30 -13.82 2.10 0.27
CA ARG A 30 -12.51 1.46 0.20
C ARG A 30 -12.29 0.91 -1.20
N VAL A 31 -11.24 1.38 -1.86
CA VAL A 31 -10.84 0.90 -3.19
C VAL A 31 -9.41 0.39 -3.16
N GLN A 32 -9.16 -0.71 -3.88
CA GLN A 32 -7.80 -1.21 -4.09
C GLN A 32 -7.24 -0.55 -5.34
N VAL A 33 -6.16 0.20 -5.17
CA VAL A 33 -5.48 0.92 -6.25
C VAL A 33 -4.19 0.18 -6.56
N PHE A 34 -4.01 -0.16 -7.83
CA PHE A 34 -2.84 -0.86 -8.35
C PHE A 34 -1.93 0.14 -9.07
N GLU A 35 -0.64 0.02 -8.81
CA GLU A 35 0.42 0.80 -9.45
C GLU A 35 1.36 -0.18 -10.14
N TYR A 36 1.42 -0.11 -11.47
CA TYR A 36 2.30 -0.96 -12.28
C TYR A 36 3.77 -0.60 -12.00
N VAL A 37 4.60 -1.62 -11.78
CA VAL A 37 6.00 -1.46 -11.41
C VAL A 37 6.96 -1.85 -12.53
N GLY A 38 6.64 -2.93 -13.25
CA GLY A 38 7.53 -3.44 -14.29
C GLY A 38 7.21 -4.87 -14.72
N ALA A 39 7.97 -5.37 -15.69
CA ALA A 39 7.97 -6.79 -16.03
C ALA A 39 8.66 -7.60 -14.91
N LEU A 40 8.17 -8.81 -14.64
CA LEU A 40 8.76 -9.66 -13.59
C LEU A 40 10.24 -9.99 -13.87
N ARG A 41 10.60 -10.12 -15.16
CA ARG A 41 11.95 -10.46 -15.60
C ARG A 41 12.90 -9.27 -15.75
N ASP A 42 12.43 -8.04 -15.52
CA ASP A 42 13.30 -6.86 -15.51
C ASP A 42 14.02 -6.77 -14.15
N PRO A 43 15.36 -6.85 -14.09
CA PRO A 43 16.12 -6.81 -12.84
C PRO A 43 15.87 -5.53 -12.01
N ALA A 44 15.49 -4.42 -12.63
CA ALA A 44 15.20 -3.19 -11.92
C ALA A 44 13.83 -3.21 -11.21
N THR A 45 12.95 -4.16 -11.55
CA THR A 45 11.60 -4.26 -10.95
C THR A 45 11.68 -4.48 -9.44
N GLU A 46 12.61 -5.29 -8.94
CA GLU A 46 12.75 -5.52 -7.48
C GLU A 46 13.02 -4.21 -6.73
N GLY A 47 13.96 -3.39 -7.22
CA GLY A 47 14.29 -2.10 -6.61
C GLY A 47 13.10 -1.15 -6.60
N ARG A 48 12.33 -1.11 -7.69
CA ARG A 48 11.11 -0.29 -7.77
C ARG A 48 10.02 -0.78 -6.82
N VAL A 49 9.85 -2.10 -6.67
CA VAL A 49 8.91 -2.68 -5.69
C VAL A 49 9.28 -2.23 -4.29
N LYS A 50 10.55 -2.39 -3.88
CA LYS A 50 11.02 -2.00 -2.53
C LYS A 50 10.76 -0.53 -2.25
N ALA A 51 11.17 0.35 -3.16
CA ALA A 51 10.98 1.79 -3.01
C ALA A 51 9.49 2.15 -2.86
N LEU A 52 8.61 1.50 -3.63
CA LEU A 52 7.18 1.74 -3.59
C LEU A 52 6.53 1.21 -2.30
N THR A 53 6.92 0.02 -1.85
CA THR A 53 6.42 -0.55 -0.59
C THR A 53 6.89 0.24 0.63
N ASP A 54 8.14 0.72 0.64
CA ASP A 54 8.68 1.55 1.73
C ASP A 54 7.88 2.85 1.87
N ARG A 55 7.58 3.49 0.74
CA ARG A 55 6.72 4.68 0.70
C ARG A 55 5.33 4.40 1.28
N PHE A 56 4.72 3.27 0.92
CA PHE A 56 3.39 2.90 1.43
C PHE A 56 3.43 2.55 2.92
N GLN A 57 4.48 1.86 3.37
CA GLN A 57 4.68 1.52 4.77
C GLN A 57 4.85 2.78 5.63
N ALA A 58 5.68 3.73 5.20
CA ALA A 58 5.89 4.99 5.92
C ALA A 58 4.57 5.75 6.13
N ARG A 59 3.81 5.94 5.04
CA ARG A 59 2.49 6.59 5.08
C ARG A 59 1.49 5.82 5.96
N ALA A 60 1.48 4.49 5.85
CA ALA A 60 0.62 3.64 6.67
C ALA A 60 0.93 3.78 8.18
N MET A 61 2.20 3.89 8.55
CA MET A 61 2.63 4.04 9.94
C MET A 61 2.28 5.42 10.51
N GLU A 62 2.42 6.49 9.73
CA GLU A 62 1.96 7.83 10.14
C GLU A 62 0.46 7.85 10.42
N GLU A 63 -0.32 7.24 9.53
CA GLU A 63 -1.77 7.10 9.66
C GLU A 63 -2.17 6.27 10.89
N PHE A 64 -1.44 5.19 11.14
CA PHE A 64 -1.64 4.34 12.31
C PHE A 64 -1.37 5.11 13.60
N ARG A 65 -0.22 5.79 13.68
CA ARG A 65 0.15 6.63 14.84
C ARG A 65 -0.88 7.73 15.09
N ARG A 66 -1.35 8.40 14.03
CA ARG A 66 -2.40 9.43 14.17
C ARG A 66 -3.68 8.87 14.76
N ARG A 67 -4.11 7.68 14.34
CA ARG A 67 -5.30 7.03 14.91
C ARG A 67 -5.08 6.53 16.34
N ALA A 68 -3.92 5.94 16.63
CA ALA A 68 -3.59 5.51 17.97
C ALA A 68 -3.66 6.68 18.98
N ARG A 69 -3.16 7.86 18.60
CA ARG A 69 -3.30 9.10 19.40
C ARG A 69 -4.77 9.49 19.62
N LYS A 70 -5.64 9.36 18.62
CA LYS A 70 -7.08 9.63 18.77
C LYS A 70 -7.74 8.64 19.75
N VAL A 71 -7.40 7.35 19.65
CA VAL A 71 -7.90 6.34 20.59
C VAL A 71 -7.46 6.67 22.02
N ALA A 72 -6.18 6.99 22.22
CA ALA A 72 -5.65 7.38 23.52
C ALA A 72 -6.34 8.64 24.09
N ALA A 73 -6.60 9.65 23.24
CA ALA A 73 -7.27 10.88 23.66
C ALA A 73 -8.73 10.65 24.09
N VAL A 74 -9.45 9.72 23.45
CA VAL A 74 -10.81 9.34 23.85
C VAL A 74 -10.81 8.49 25.13
N ALA A 75 -9.76 7.70 25.35
CA ALA A 75 -9.64 6.83 26.51
C ALA A 75 -9.07 7.52 27.77
N ALA A 76 -8.59 8.77 27.66
CA ALA A 76 -8.13 9.53 28.81
C ALA A 76 -9.33 9.99 29.67
N PRO A 77 -9.33 9.77 30.99
CA PRO A 77 -10.38 10.29 31.86
C PRO A 77 -10.33 11.83 31.88
N LEU A 78 -11.50 12.46 32.02
CA LEU A 78 -11.65 13.91 32.22
C LEU A 78 -10.86 14.39 33.45
#